data_AF-A0AAD3RNG7-F1
#
_entry.id   AF-A0AAD3RNG7-F1
#
_cell.length_a   1.000
_cell.length_b   1.000
_cell.length_c   1.000
_cell.angle_alpha   90.00
_cell.angle_beta   90.00
_cell.angle_gamma   90.00
#
_symmetry.space_group_name_H-M   'P 1'
#
loop_
_entity.id
_entity.type
_entity.pdbx_description
1 polymer ?
#
loop_
_entity_poly.entity_id
_entity_poly.type
_entity_poly.pdbx_seq_one_letter_code
_entity_poly.pdbx_strand_id
1 'polypeptide(L)' 'VEEGGKADSLEQPLLVGDEIIIINDVELTGYRQEAIALVKGSYKTLKLAVRRLRSVCVPLWLMDNDEQEI' A
#
# COMPACT_ATOMS: atom_id res chain seq x y z
N VAL A 1 8.13 -1.03 6.89
CA VAL A 1 8.44 -2.43 6.54
C VAL A 1 9.85 -2.68 7.02
N GLU A 2 10.07 -3.79 7.72
CA GLU A 2 11.41 -4.10 8.25
C GLU A 2 12.31 -4.60 7.11
N GLU A 3 13.53 -4.06 7.05
CA GLU A 3 14.54 -4.42 6.06
C GLU A 3 14.93 -5.90 6.19
N GLY A 4 14.95 -6.64 5.08
CA GLY A 4 15.22 -8.07 5.07
C GLY A 4 14.10 -8.96 5.62
N GLY A 5 12.93 -8.38 5.93
CA GLY A 5 11.74 -9.13 6.33
C GLY A 5 11.05 -9.82 5.15
N LYS A 6 10.13 -10.76 5.45
CA LYS A 6 9.35 -11.48 4.42
C LYS A 6 8.58 -10.57 3.46
N ALA A 7 8.17 -9.39 3.95
CA ALA A 7 7.44 -8.38 3.17
C ALA A 7 8.34 -7.57 2.23
N ASP A 8 9.64 -7.51 2.53
CA ASP A 8 10.67 -6.83 1.74
C ASP A 8 11.26 -7.76 0.67
N SER A 9 11.36 -9.06 0.97
CA SER A 9 11.89 -10.08 0.04
C SER A 9 10.88 -10.62 -0.99
N LEU A 10 9.69 -10.02 -1.10
CA LEU A 10 8.72 -10.40 -2.13
C LEU A 10 9.19 -9.92 -3.51
N GLU A 11 8.73 -10.57 -4.59
CA GLU A 11 8.95 -10.07 -5.96
C GLU A 11 8.47 -8.62 -6.12
N GLN A 12 7.42 -8.25 -5.39
CA GLN A 12 6.96 -6.88 -5.22
C GLN A 12 6.93 -6.53 -3.73
N PRO A 13 7.93 -5.80 -3.22
CA PRO A 13 8.01 -5.43 -1.82
C PRO A 13 6.82 -4.57 -1.39
N LEU A 14 6.31 -4.85 -0.19
CA LEU A 14 5.38 -3.97 0.49
C LEU A 14 6.11 -2.70 0.92
N LEU A 15 5.49 -1.55 0.72
CA LEU A 15 6.06 -0.26 1.09
C LEU A 15 5.24 0.40 2.19
N VAL A 16 5.89 1.29 2.94
CA VAL A 16 5.18 2.16 3.89
C VAL A 16 4.22 3.06 3.11
N GLY A 17 2.98 3.14 3.56
CA GLY A 17 1.91 3.88 2.89
C GLY A 17 1.01 3.02 2.01
N ASP A 18 1.34 1.73 1.81
CA ASP A 18 0.41 0.78 1.20
C ASP A 18 -0.79 0.54 2.11
N GLU A 19 -1.97 0.67 1.53
CA GLU A 19 -3.23 0.33 2.19
C GLU A 19 -3.64 -1.08 1.79
N ILE A 20 -3.79 -1.98 2.77
CA ILE A 20 -4.32 -3.31 2.52
C ILE A 20 -5.83 -3.20 2.35
N ILE A 21 -6.33 -3.63 1.19
CA ILE A 21 -7.75 -3.57 0.85
C ILE A 21 -8.41 -4.95 0.80
N ILE A 22 -7.63 -6.01 0.57
CA ILE A 22 -8.12 -7.40 0.52
C ILE A 22 -7.14 -8.32 1.24
N ILE A 23 -7.66 -9.28 2.02
CA ILE A 23 -6.89 -10.37 2.62
C ILE A 23 -7.53 -11.70 2.23
N ASN A 24 -6.76 -12.60 1.61
CA ASN A 24 -7.23 -13.93 1.18
C ASN A 24 -8.57 -13.88 0.44
N ASP A 25 -8.68 -12.98 -0.54
CA ASP A 25 -9.87 -12.81 -1.38
C ASP A 25 -11.10 -12.23 -0.64
N VAL A 26 -10.92 -11.70 0.59
CA VAL A 26 -11.94 -10.98 1.37
C VAL A 26 -11.64 -9.48 1.40
N GLU A 27 -12.57 -8.65 0.94
CA GLU A 27 -12.48 -7.18 1.04
C GLU A 27 -12.60 -6.71 2.48
N LEU A 28 -11.69 -5.81 2.88
CA LEU A 28 -11.70 -5.24 4.22
C LEU A 28 -12.69 -4.08 4.32
N THR A 29 -13.40 -4.04 5.44
CA THR A 29 -14.31 -2.94 5.79
C THR A 29 -13.60 -1.72 6.39
N GLY A 30 -12.28 -1.82 6.60
CA GLY A 30 -11.44 -0.81 7.25
C GLY A 30 -11.24 -1.03 8.75
N TYR A 31 -11.82 -2.08 9.35
CA TYR A 31 -11.61 -2.41 10.76
C TYR A 31 -10.32 -3.21 10.99
N ARG A 32 -9.51 -2.76 11.96
CA ARG A 32 -8.25 -3.46 12.31
C ARG A 32 -8.48 -4.88 12.82
N GLN A 33 -9.53 -5.12 13.60
CA GLN A 33 -9.79 -6.43 14.20
C GLN A 33 -10.12 -7.49 13.16
N GLU A 34 -10.86 -7.10 12.12
CA GLU A 34 -11.13 -7.95 10.96
C GLU A 34 -9.83 -8.36 10.27
N ALA A 35 -8.97 -7.39 9.95
CA ALA A 35 -7.67 -7.67 9.35
C ALA A 35 -6.82 -8.62 10.21
N ILE A 36 -6.80 -8.41 11.53
CA ILE A 36 -6.08 -9.27 12.48
C ILE A 36 -6.66 -10.70 12.47
N ALA A 37 -7.99 -10.84 12.48
CA ALA A 37 -8.65 -12.14 12.48
C ALA A 37 -8.34 -12.92 11.20
N LEU A 38 -8.40 -12.27 10.04
CA LEU A 38 -8.09 -12.87 8.74
C LEU A 38 -6.61 -13.28 8.63
N VAL A 39 -5.69 -12.45 9.12
CA VAL A 39 -4.26 -12.78 9.16
C VAL A 39 -4.00 -13.99 10.07
N LYS A 40 -4.54 -13.97 11.29
CA LYS A 40 -4.34 -15.07 12.27
C LYS A 40 -5.01 -16.37 11.83
N GLY A 41 -6.14 -16.29 11.14
CA GLY A 41 -6.85 -17.44 10.60
C GLY A 41 -6.26 -17.99 9.29
N SER A 42 -5.32 -17.28 8.66
CA SER A 42 -4.66 -17.75 7.43
C SER A 42 -3.74 -18.94 7.69
N TYR A 43 -3.61 -19.82 6.70
CA TYR A 43 -2.78 -21.01 6.80
C TYR A 43 -1.87 -21.15 5.57
N LYS A 44 -0.56 -21.31 5.79
CA LYS A 44 0.53 -21.45 4.80
C LYS A 44 0.75 -20.25 3.87
N THR A 45 -0.31 -19.67 3.32
CA THR A 45 -0.26 -18.57 2.35
C THR A 45 -1.18 -17.44 2.81
N LEU A 46 -0.65 -16.23 2.76
CA LEU A 46 -1.39 -14.99 3.00
C LEU A 46 -1.34 -14.15 1.73
N LYS A 47 -2.48 -14.00 1.06
CA LYS A 47 -2.62 -13.14 -0.11
C LYS A 47 -3.11 -11.77 0.35
N LEU A 48 -2.46 -10.72 -0.11
CA LEU A 48 -2.84 -9.34 0.18
C LEU A 48 -3.01 -8.60 -1.15
N ALA A 49 -4.11 -7.85 -1.30
CA ALA A 49 -4.17 -6.81 -2.31
C ALA A 49 -3.95 -5.46 -1.61
N VAL A 50 -3.06 -4.66 -2.19
CA VAL A 50 -2.72 -3.34 -1.67
C VAL A 50 -3.06 -2.24 -2.66
N ARG A 51 -3.43 -1.09 -2.13
CA ARG A 51 -3.57 0.16 -2.87
C ARG A 51 -2.39 1.06 -2.51
N ARG A 52 -1.58 1.38 -3.52
CA ARG A 52 -0.46 2.32 -3.42
C ARG A 52 -0.80 3.59 -4.18
N LEU A 53 -1.00 4.69 -3.47
CA LEU A 53 -1.09 5.99 -4.12
C LEU A 53 0.32 6.37 -4.57
N ARG A 54 0.61 6.23 -5.86
CA ARG A 54 1.76 6.92 -6.43
C ARG A 54 1.43 8.40 -6.33
N SER A 55 2.18 9.13 -5.52
CA SER A 55 2.20 10.59 -5.62
C SER A 55 2.37 10.88 -7.10
N VAL A 56 1.38 11.51 -7.73
CA VAL A 56 1.52 11.94 -9.13
C VAL A 56 2.78 12.78 -9.10
N CYS A 57 3.83 12.33 -9.80
CA CYS A 57 4.91 13.20 -10.17
C CYS A 57 4.23 14.23 -11.09
N VAL A 58 3.69 15.30 -10.52
CA VAL A 58 3.57 16.53 -11.26
C VAL A 58 5.01 16.83 -11.66
N PRO A 59 5.33 16.80 -12.96
CA PRO A 59 6.66 17.17 -13.39
C PRO A 59 6.96 18.53 -12.77
N LEU A 60 8.18 18.74 -12.28
CA LEU A 60 8.56 19.97 -11.57
C LEU A 60 8.12 21.23 -12.36
N TRP A 61 8.20 21.16 -13.69
CA TRP A 61 7.72 22.16 -14.66
C TRP A 61 6.24 22.54 -14.61
N LEU A 62 5.39 21.67 -14.04
CA LEU A 62 3.96 21.93 -13.83
C LEU A 62 3.69 22.67 -12.51
N MET A 63 4.70 22.82 -11.65
CA MET A 63 4.63 23.58 -10.40
C MET A 63 5.28 24.97 -10.51
N ASP A 64 5.90 25.31 -11.65
CA ASP A 64 6.58 26.59 -11.91
C ASP A 64 5.76 27.54 -12.82
N ASN A 65 4.42 27.55 -12.74
CA ASN A 65 3.57 28.38 -13.61
C ASN A 65 2.48 29.17 -12.87
N ASP A 66 2.85 29.79 -11.73
CA ASP A 66 1.98 30.71 -10.98
C ASP A 66 2.63 32.09 -10.70
N GLU A 67 3.67 32.49 -11.43
CA GLU A 67 4.31 33.82 -11.25
C GLU A 67 4.73 34.52 -12.55
N GLN A 68 3.87 34.56 -13.57
CA GLN A 68 3.97 35.62 -14.60
C GLN A 68 2.60 36.18 -14.98
N GLU A 69 2.06 37.01 -14.10
CA GLU A 69 1.14 38.07 -14.50
C GLU A 69 1.55 39.37 -13.77
N ILE A 70 2.56 40.08 -14.31
CA ILE A 70 2.71 41.56 -14.28
C ILE A 70 3.39 42.01 -15.57
#